data_AF-A0A0D8HKN8-F1
#
_entry.id   AF-A0A0D8HKN8-F1
#
_cell.length_a   1.000
_cell.length_b   1.000
_cell.length_c   1.000
_cell.angle_alpha   90.00
_cell.angle_beta   90.00
_cell.angle_gamma   90.00
#
_symmetry.space_group_name_H-M   'P 1'
#
loop_
_entity.id
_entity.type
_entity.pdbx_description
1 polymer ?
#
loop_
_entity_poly.entity_id
_entity_poly.type
_entity_poly.pdbx_seq_one_letter_code
_entity_poly.pdbx_strand_id
1 'polypeptide(L)'
;MILADTSAWIEFDRATGSSVDLRITELISNSGSLVVTEPIIMEIIAEARSQQHESDLRRLLLRFDLLGFDAAIDFEGAARLYRKCRLSGITPRGMVDCMIASVASRYEASLLTSDADLIRIAKIAQIDIDDASIFK
;
A
#
# COMPACT_ATOMS: atom_id res chain seq x y z
N MET A 1 -7.33 -10.59 -0.73
CA MET A 1 -6.37 -10.02 0.26
C MET A 1 -6.39 -8.51 0.11
N ILE A 2 -6.15 -7.76 1.19
CA ILE A 2 -6.14 -6.29 1.21
C ILE A 2 -4.72 -5.84 1.52
N LEU A 3 -4.05 -5.24 0.53
CA LEU A 3 -2.74 -4.62 0.69
C LEU A 3 -2.93 -3.18 1.15
N ALA A 4 -2.65 -2.92 2.43
CA ALA A 4 -2.69 -1.55 2.97
C ALA A 4 -1.40 -0.82 2.61
N ASP A 5 -1.55 0.24 1.82
CA ASP A 5 -0.52 1.19 1.42
C ASP A 5 0.05 1.95 2.63
N THR A 6 1.27 2.47 2.48
CA THR A 6 1.97 3.29 3.49
C THR A 6 1.08 4.42 4.01
N SER A 7 0.32 5.07 3.13
CA SER A 7 -0.59 6.15 3.54
C SER A 7 -1.70 5.69 4.50
N ALA A 8 -2.17 4.44 4.42
CA ALA A 8 -3.14 3.87 5.36
C ALA A 8 -2.51 3.60 6.73
N TRP A 9 -1.25 3.13 6.75
CA TRP A 9 -0.49 2.96 7.99
C TRP A 9 -0.19 4.29 8.69
N ILE A 10 0.06 5.36 7.91
CA ILE A 10 0.23 6.70 8.46
C ILE A 10 -1.06 7.21 9.11
N GLU A 11 -2.22 6.97 8.48
CA GLU A 11 -3.52 7.32 9.07
C GLU A 11 -3.75 6.59 10.40
N PHE A 12 -3.42 5.29 10.46
CA PHE A 12 -3.45 4.48 11.68
C PHE A 12 -2.51 5.01 12.77
N ASP A 13 -1.25 5.25 12.45
CA ASP A 13 -0.25 5.74 13.41
C ASP A 13 -0.66 7.10 14.02
N ARG A 14 -1.37 7.92 13.24
CA ARG A 14 -1.88 9.22 13.67
C ARG A 14 -3.25 9.17 14.34
N ALA A 15 -3.94 8.03 14.30
CA ALA A 15 -5.32 7.85 14.79
C ALA A 15 -6.25 8.98 14.29
N THR A 16 -6.26 9.21 12.97
CA THR A 16 -6.94 10.37 12.37
C THR A 16 -8.47 10.29 12.46
N GLY A 17 -9.04 9.11 12.69
CA GLY A 17 -10.47 8.85 12.64
C GLY A 17 -11.04 8.86 11.22
N SER A 18 -10.20 8.86 10.18
CA SER A 18 -10.63 8.73 8.79
C SER A 18 -11.22 7.35 8.52
N SER A 19 -11.99 7.21 7.45
CA SER A 19 -12.49 5.91 6.97
C SER A 19 -11.37 4.88 6.81
N VAL A 20 -10.22 5.30 6.28
CA VAL A 20 -9.03 4.47 6.09
C VAL A 20 -8.41 4.04 7.43
N ASP A 21 -8.27 4.96 8.39
CA ASP A 21 -7.80 4.66 9.76
C ASP A 21 -8.72 3.63 10.46
N LEU A 22 -10.03 3.89 10.44
CA LEU A 22 -11.00 2.98 11.04
C LEU A 22 -10.97 1.60 10.39
N ARG A 23 -10.83 1.56 9.06
CA ARG A 23 -10.77 0.32 8.29
C ARG A 23 -9.51 -0.49 8.60
N ILE A 24 -8.34 0.12 8.60
CA ILE A 24 -7.11 -0.61 8.92
C ILE A 24 -7.09 -1.07 10.39
N THR A 25 -7.63 -0.27 11.31
CA THR A 25 -7.81 -0.66 12.73
C THR A 25 -8.69 -1.90 12.87
N GLU A 26 -9.80 -1.97 12.12
CA GLU A 26 -10.67 -3.14 12.05
C GLU A 26 -9.92 -4.36 11.49
N LEU A 27 -9.19 -4.19 10.38
CA LEU A 27 -8.45 -5.27 9.72
C LEU A 27 -7.31 -5.84 10.59
N ILE A 28 -6.63 -4.99 11.36
CA ILE A 28 -5.62 -5.41 12.35
C ILE A 28 -6.26 -6.26 13.46
N SER A 29 -7.49 -5.95 13.85
CA SER A 29 -8.21 -6.65 14.92
C SER A 29 -8.79 -7.99 14.46
N ASN A 30 -9.28 -8.06 13.22
CA ASN A 30 -10.03 -9.19 12.69
C ASN A 30 -9.19 -10.26 11.95
N SER A 31 -7.86 -10.19 12.04
CA SER A 31 -6.86 -11.19 11.59
C SER A 31 -7.25 -12.05 10.38
N GLY A 32 -6.73 -11.76 9.18
CA GLY A 32 -6.75 -12.73 8.07
C GLY A 32 -6.88 -12.18 6.65
N SER A 33 -7.14 -10.88 6.47
CA SER A 33 -7.25 -10.27 5.13
C SER A 33 -6.19 -9.23 4.84
N LEU A 34 -5.56 -8.64 5.87
CA LEU A 34 -4.52 -7.62 5.73
C LEU A 34 -3.18 -8.26 5.37
N VAL A 35 -2.53 -7.72 4.36
CA VAL A 35 -1.21 -8.15 3.88
C VAL A 35 -0.29 -6.94 3.68
N VAL A 36 1.01 -7.20 3.61
CA VAL A 36 2.06 -6.19 3.40
C VAL A 36 2.99 -6.60 2.27
N THR A 37 3.79 -5.67 1.75
CA THR A 37 4.88 -5.95 0.79
C THR A 37 6.13 -5.17 1.17
N GLU A 38 7.29 -5.60 0.68
CA GLU A 38 8.60 -5.02 1.02
C GLU A 38 8.69 -3.52 0.73
N PRO A 39 8.19 -2.97 -0.39
CA PRO A 39 8.17 -1.53 -0.61
C PRO A 39 7.41 -0.75 0.48
N ILE A 40 6.28 -1.28 0.95
CA ILE A 40 5.48 -0.65 2.02
C ILE A 40 6.21 -0.74 3.36
N ILE A 41 6.78 -1.91 3.67
CA ILE A 41 7.58 -2.10 4.88
C ILE A 41 8.76 -1.11 4.90
N MET A 42 9.43 -0.95 3.76
CA MET A 42 10.55 -0.02 3.60
C MET A 42 10.11 1.42 3.89
N GLU A 43 9.00 1.89 3.30
CA GLU A 43 8.50 3.25 3.53
C GLU A 43 8.11 3.49 4.99
N ILE A 44 7.35 2.56 5.60
CA ILE A 44 6.92 2.68 7.01
C ILE A 44 8.12 2.73 7.96
N ILE A 45 9.10 1.85 7.77
CA ILE A 45 10.31 1.82 8.60
C ILE A 45 11.12 3.11 8.42
N ALA A 46 11.24 3.62 7.19
CA ALA A 46 11.98 4.86 6.91
C ALA A 46 11.35 6.11 7.56
N GLU A 47 10.04 6.09 7.83
CA GLU A 47 9.33 7.18 8.50
C GLU A 47 9.35 7.10 10.03
N ALA A 48 9.99 6.07 10.60
CA ALA A 48 10.10 5.93 12.05
C ALA A 48 10.82 7.11 12.70
N ARG A 49 10.24 7.64 13.77
CA ARG A 49 10.73 8.84 14.48
C ARG A 49 11.80 8.54 15.53
N SER A 50 12.01 7.26 15.86
CA SER A 50 13.00 6.77 16.81
C SER A 50 13.23 5.27 16.63
N GLN A 51 14.31 4.74 17.20
CA GLN A 51 14.60 3.30 17.18
C GLN A 51 13.49 2.47 17.85
N GLN A 52 12.88 3.01 18.92
CA GLN A 52 11.78 2.32 19.62
C GLN A 52 10.54 2.27 18.73
N HIS A 53 10.20 3.39 18.07
CA HIS A 53 9.09 3.46 17.14
C HIS A 53 9.28 2.50 15.96
N GLU A 54 10.49 2.45 15.38
CA GLU A 54 10.85 1.50 14.32
C GLU A 54 10.63 0.04 14.77
N SER A 55 11.09 -0.32 15.96
CA SER A 55 10.96 -1.67 16.53
C SER A 55 9.50 -2.08 16.72
N ASP A 56 8.66 -1.14 17.18
CA ASP A 56 7.23 -1.39 17.39
C ASP A 56 6.47 -1.53 16.06
N LEU A 57 6.75 -0.68 15.06
CA LEU A 57 6.22 -0.82 13.70
C LEU A 57 6.61 -2.16 13.09
N ARG A 58 7.89 -2.54 13.19
CA ARG A 58 8.36 -3.83 12.65
C ARG A 58 7.67 -5.01 13.32
N ARG A 59 7.48 -4.97 14.64
CA ARG A 59 6.77 -6.03 15.38
C ARG A 59 5.31 -6.14 14.92
N LEU A 60 4.65 -5.01 14.65
CA LEU A 60 3.29 -4.98 14.13
C LEU A 60 3.22 -5.57 12.71
N LEU A 61 4.05 -5.08 11.79
CA LEU A 61 4.03 -5.49 10.37
C LEU A 61 4.32 -6.98 10.17
N LEU A 62 5.19 -7.57 11.00
CA LEU A 62 5.51 -9.01 10.96
C LEU A 62 4.35 -9.93 11.36
N ARG A 63 3.21 -9.39 11.78
CA ARG A 63 2.00 -10.17 12.07
C ARG A 63 1.19 -10.50 10.80
N PHE A 64 1.47 -9.84 9.68
CA PHE A 64 0.71 -9.97 8.44
C PHE A 64 1.47 -10.79 7.40
N ASP A 65 0.72 -11.44 6.51
CA ASP A 65 1.33 -12.18 5.41
C ASP A 65 2.03 -11.22 4.44
N LEU A 66 3.22 -11.63 3.99
CA LEU A 66 4.04 -10.88 3.05
C LEU A 66 3.72 -11.29 1.62
N LEU A 67 3.21 -10.35 0.84
CA LEU A 67 3.18 -10.43 -0.62
C LEU A 67 4.57 -10.07 -1.16
N GLY A 68 5.42 -11.09 -1.31
CA GLY A 68 6.82 -10.91 -1.67
C GLY A 68 6.98 -10.24 -3.04
N PHE A 69 7.75 -9.15 -3.08
CA PHE A 69 8.17 -8.45 -4.29
C PHE A 69 9.13 -9.32 -5.10
N ASP A 70 8.76 -9.62 -6.35
CA ASP A 70 9.59 -10.39 -7.26
C ASP A 70 10.37 -9.41 -8.14
N ALA A 71 11.67 -9.28 -7.90
CA ALA A 71 12.51 -8.35 -8.65
C ALA A 71 12.54 -8.62 -10.16
N ALA A 72 12.40 -9.87 -10.61
CA ALA A 72 12.41 -10.19 -12.03
C ALA A 72 11.11 -9.75 -12.73
N ILE A 73 9.99 -9.75 -12.01
CA ILE A 73 8.66 -9.46 -12.56
C ILE A 73 8.24 -8.01 -12.27
N ASP A 74 8.34 -7.59 -11.02
CA ASP A 74 7.69 -6.36 -10.54
C ASP A 74 8.46 -5.10 -10.87
N PHE A 75 9.78 -5.14 -11.06
CA PHE A 75 10.50 -3.97 -11.58
C PHE A 75 10.07 -3.65 -13.01
N GLU A 76 9.97 -4.67 -13.87
CA GLU A 76 9.48 -4.48 -15.23
C GLU A 76 8.00 -4.09 -15.23
N GLY A 77 7.19 -4.75 -14.39
CA GLY A 77 5.76 -4.44 -14.19
C GLY A 77 5.54 -2.98 -13.78
N ALA A 78 6.27 -2.51 -12.77
CA ALA A 78 6.23 -1.13 -12.30
C ALA A 78 6.65 -0.13 -13.38
N ALA A 79 7.73 -0.40 -14.12
CA ALA A 79 8.17 0.47 -15.22
C ALA A 79 7.14 0.55 -16.36
N ARG A 80 6.54 -0.58 -16.72
CA ARG A 80 5.45 -0.62 -17.72
C ARG A 80 4.22 0.14 -17.22
N LEU A 81 3.84 -0.04 -15.96
CA LEU A 81 2.72 0.66 -15.35
C LEU A 81 2.96 2.18 -15.28
N TYR A 82 4.15 2.62 -14.87
CA TYR A 82 4.53 4.04 -14.85
C TYR A 82 4.37 4.66 -16.24
N ARG A 83 4.87 3.98 -17.29
CA ARG A 83 4.72 4.44 -18.68
C ARG A 83 3.24 4.49 -19.10
N LYS A 84 2.44 3.48 -18.76
CA LYS A 84 0.99 3.47 -19.05
C LYS A 84 0.26 4.62 -18.37
N CYS A 85 0.59 4.92 -17.11
CA CYS A 85 0.04 6.07 -16.38
C CYS A 85 0.35 7.37 -17.12
N ARG A 86 1.63 7.57 -17.51
CA ARG A 86 2.08 8.78 -18.22
C ARG A 86 1.38 8.96 -19.57
N LEU A 87 1.20 7.88 -20.33
CA LEU A 87 0.44 7.90 -21.59
C LEU A 87 -1.04 8.22 -21.39
N SER A 88 -1.57 7.94 -20.19
CA SER A 88 -2.96 8.22 -19.81
C SER A 88 -3.12 9.57 -19.09
N GLY A 89 -2.09 10.43 -19.11
CA GLY A 89 -2.12 11.76 -18.48
C GLY A 89 -1.93 11.76 -16.96
N ILE A 90 -1.64 10.61 -16.35
CA ILE A 90 -1.38 10.47 -14.91
C ILE A 90 0.13 10.42 -14.69
N THR A 91 0.64 11.23 -13.77
CA THR A 91 2.06 11.20 -13.40
C THR A 91 2.19 10.67 -11.98
N PRO A 92 2.61 9.41 -11.80
CA PRO A 92 2.93 8.89 -10.46
C PRO A 92 3.99 9.77 -9.79
N ARG A 93 3.86 9.96 -8.47
CA ARG A 93 4.80 10.75 -7.67
C ARG A 93 6.16 10.08 -7.57
N GLY A 94 6.16 8.74 -7.57
CA GLY A 94 7.38 7.94 -7.58
C GLY A 94 7.20 6.57 -8.26
N MET A 95 8.31 5.85 -8.41
CA MET A 95 8.30 4.47 -8.89
C MET A 95 7.79 3.48 -7.83
N VAL A 96 7.87 3.84 -6.54
CA VAL A 96 7.46 2.97 -5.43
C VAL A 96 5.96 2.69 -5.47
N ASP A 97 5.11 3.69 -5.74
CA ASP A 97 3.67 3.49 -5.96
C ASP A 97 3.39 2.46 -7.09
N CYS A 98 4.20 2.50 -8.15
CA CYS A 98 4.09 1.55 -9.26
C CYS A 98 4.61 0.16 -8.88
N MET A 99 5.61 0.05 -8.00
CA MET A 99 6.09 -1.21 -7.43
C MET A 99 5.01 -1.85 -6.55
N ILE A 100 4.39 -1.07 -5.66
CA ILE A 100 3.26 -1.50 -4.82
C ILE A 100 2.10 -1.99 -5.69
N ALA A 101 1.71 -1.20 -6.68
CA ALA A 101 0.64 -1.58 -7.61
C ALA A 101 1.00 -2.82 -8.45
N SER A 102 2.28 -3.03 -8.82
CA SER A 102 2.71 -4.24 -9.51
C SER A 102 2.50 -5.49 -8.65
N VAL A 103 2.91 -5.42 -7.37
CA VAL A 103 2.68 -6.51 -6.41
C VAL A 103 1.19 -6.77 -6.22
N ALA A 104 0.40 -5.72 -5.96
CA ALA A 104 -1.04 -5.84 -5.77
C ALA A 104 -1.73 -6.50 -6.97
N SER A 105 -1.38 -6.07 -8.19
CA SER A 105 -1.91 -6.65 -9.42
C SER A 105 -1.52 -8.12 -9.57
N ARG A 106 -0.26 -8.48 -9.31
CA ARG A 106 0.24 -9.86 -9.46
C ARG A 106 -0.40 -10.85 -8.48
N TYR A 107 -0.73 -10.39 -7.27
CA TYR A 107 -1.39 -11.20 -6.25
C TYR A 107 -2.92 -11.01 -6.18
N GLU A 108 -3.51 -10.24 -7.10
CA GLU A 108 -4.93 -9.91 -7.10
C GLU A 108 -5.41 -9.38 -5.74
N ALA A 109 -4.57 -8.56 -5.11
CA ALA A 109 -4.87 -7.91 -3.84
C ALA A 109 -5.51 -6.54 -4.08
N SER A 110 -6.60 -6.25 -3.35
CA SER A 110 -7.17 -4.91 -3.35
C SER A 110 -6.27 -3.95 -2.55
N LEU A 111 -6.32 -2.67 -2.88
CA LEU A 111 -5.56 -1.63 -2.17
C LEU A 111 -6.43 -0.89 -1.16
N LEU A 112 -5.91 -0.72 0.05
CA LEU A 112 -6.41 0.24 1.04
C LEU A 112 -5.38 1.37 1.15
N THR A 113 -5.77 2.58 0.78
CA THR A 113 -4.90 3.76 0.71
C THR A 113 -5.67 5.05 1.02
N SER A 114 -4.98 6.05 1.59
CA SER A 114 -5.47 7.44 1.67
C SER A 114 -4.84 8.35 0.60
N ASP A 115 -4.00 7.79 -0.28
CA ASP A 115 -3.35 8.49 -1.38
C ASP A 115 -4.18 8.52 -2.66
N ALA A 116 -4.56 9.72 -3.08
CA ALA A 116 -5.31 9.95 -4.32
C ALA A 116 -4.50 9.63 -5.59
N ASP A 117 -3.15 9.71 -5.55
CA ASP A 117 -2.30 9.29 -6.67
C ASP A 117 -2.32 7.77 -6.84
N LEU A 118 -2.16 7.01 -5.77
CA LEU A 118 -2.26 5.56 -5.82
C LEU A 118 -3.63 5.07 -6.30
N ILE A 119 -4.73 5.75 -5.93
CA ILE A 119 -6.07 5.46 -6.47
C ILE A 119 -6.12 5.65 -8.00
N ARG A 120 -5.45 6.69 -8.53
CA ARG A 120 -5.37 6.90 -9.99
C ARG A 120 -4.56 5.82 -10.68
N ILE A 121 -3.45 5.39 -10.08
CA ILE A 121 -2.59 4.31 -10.59
C ILE A 121 -3.36 2.98 -10.60
N ALA A 122 -4.07 2.66 -9.52
CA ALA A 122 -4.88 1.46 -9.39
C ALA A 122 -5.92 1.34 -10.52
N LYS A 123 -6.56 2.45 -10.91
CA LYS A 123 -7.49 2.47 -12.07
C LYS A 123 -6.82 2.08 -13.38
N ILE A 124 -5.58 2.52 -13.62
CA ILE A 124 -4.81 2.14 -14.82
C ILE A 124 -4.34 0.69 -14.73
N ALA A 125 -4.01 0.22 -13.53
CA ALA A 125 -3.58 -1.14 -13.26
C ALA A 125 -4.72 -2.15 -13.14
N GLN A 126 -5.99 -1.71 -13.14
CA GLN A 126 -7.18 -2.53 -12.91
C GLN A 126 -7.14 -3.26 -11.55
N ILE A 127 -6.69 -2.56 -10.52
CA ILE A 127 -6.63 -3.07 -9.14
C ILE A 127 -7.87 -2.58 -8.41
N ASP A 128 -8.52 -3.50 -7.69
CA ASP A 128 -9.65 -3.17 -6.82
C ASP A 128 -9.21 -2.27 -5.66
N ILE A 129 -10.04 -1.30 -5.33
CA ILE A 129 -9.82 -0.38 -4.19
C ILE A 129 -10.82 -0.75 -3.10
N ASP A 130 -10.35 -0.88 -1.85
CA ASP A 130 -11.24 -1.05 -0.70
C ASP A 130 -12.12 0.20 -0.55
N ASP A 131 -13.41 0.00 -0.27
CA ASP A 131 -14.40 1.07 -0.22
C ASP A 131 -13.99 2.22 0.72
N ALA A 132 -13.29 1.92 1.82
CA ALA A 132 -12.82 2.92 2.77
C ALA A 132 -11.89 3.97 2.13
N SER A 133 -11.20 3.65 1.04
CA SER A 133 -10.35 4.59 0.30
C SER A 133 -11.13 5.56 -0.59
N ILE A 134 -12.40 5.29 -0.86
CA ILE A 134 -13.25 6.07 -1.75
C ILE A 134 -14.13 7.05 -0.96
N PHE A 135 -14.58 6.64 0.23
CA PHE A 135 -15.40 7.46 1.11
C PHE A 135 -14.50 8.32 2.02
N LYS A 136 -14.61 9.64 1.91
CA LYS A 136 -13.99 10.63 2.82
C LYS A 136 -15.01 11.21 3.77
#